data_AF-A0A6N2SP12-F1
#
_entry.id   AF-A0A6N2SP12-F1
#
_cell.length_a   1.000
_cell.length_b   1.000
_cell.length_c   1.000
_cell.angle_alpha   90.00
_cell.angle_beta   90.00
_cell.angle_gamma   90.00
#
_symmetry.space_group_name_H-M   'P 1'
#
loop_
_entity.id
_entity.type
_entity.pdbx_description
1 polymer ?
#
loop_
_entity_poly.entity_id
_entity_poly.type
_entity_poly.pdbx_seq_one_letter_code
_entity_poly.pdbx_strand_id
1 'polypeptide(L)'
;MVSRKGYRFRIYPNKEQELLFIKTFGCTRFLYNHMLDDKIKYYEETKKMKQTTPASYKKEHPFLKEVDSLALANAQLHLEAAFKKFFKETDIGFPKWKSKHQAKQSYTTNMVNGNIRLFSMIQNQTTYLRLPKAGNVRIRMHRIPQGILKAVTISKQQDRYIATCLFEYENKVERKEVVHVLGLDYSQKHLYVDSEGHVCDYPHFYRASENRLAREQRKLSKMVKGSNNYKKQRNKIARLHAHIGQQRKDFLHKESRKIANSWDMVVVEDIDMKAMSQALKLGKNLMDNGFGILRNYLRYKLEDEGKRFIKVDKWYASTQLCNHCGAKNKIGLNERTYQCPICGYIENRDINAAKNIRDEGIRLHRS
;
A
#
# COMPACT_ATOMS: atom_id res chain seq x y z
N MET A 1 18.14 -14.39 -8.18
CA MET A 1 16.78 -14.52 -7.59
C MET A 1 15.83 -13.67 -8.42
N VAL A 2 14.63 -14.16 -8.74
CA VAL A 2 13.67 -13.43 -9.60
C VAL A 2 12.80 -12.52 -8.73
N SER A 3 12.82 -11.22 -9.01
CA SER A 3 12.04 -10.20 -8.29
C SER A 3 10.89 -9.69 -9.12
N ARG A 4 9.80 -9.27 -8.46
CA ARG A 4 8.61 -8.72 -9.12
C ARG A 4 8.30 -7.31 -8.65
N LYS A 5 8.06 -6.38 -9.57
CA LYS A 5 7.75 -4.97 -9.27
C LYS A 5 6.55 -4.48 -10.07
N GLY A 6 5.60 -3.88 -9.36
CA GLY A 6 4.38 -3.32 -9.93
C GLY A 6 4.54 -1.85 -10.26
N TYR A 7 4.46 -1.49 -11.53
CA TYR A 7 4.44 -0.10 -11.99
C TYR A 7 3.01 0.38 -12.20
N ARG A 8 2.66 1.49 -11.55
CA ARG A 8 1.33 2.10 -11.64
C ARG A 8 1.36 3.27 -12.60
N PHE A 9 0.50 3.23 -13.61
CA PHE A 9 0.38 4.23 -14.66
C PHE A 9 -1.08 4.61 -14.90
N ARG A 10 -1.32 5.86 -15.29
CA ARG A 10 -2.65 6.30 -15.73
C ARG A 10 -2.87 5.88 -17.18
N ILE A 11 -4.03 5.30 -17.43
CA ILE A 11 -4.48 4.96 -18.79
C ILE A 11 -5.69 5.82 -19.16
N TYR A 12 -5.92 5.96 -20.47
CA TYR A 12 -6.97 6.78 -21.06
C TYR A 12 -7.77 5.94 -22.05
N PRO A 13 -8.69 5.10 -21.56
CA PRO A 13 -9.59 4.35 -22.42
C PRO A 13 -10.55 5.28 -23.18
N ASN A 14 -10.95 4.85 -24.38
CA ASN A 14 -12.11 5.43 -25.08
C ASN A 14 -13.43 4.91 -24.49
N LYS A 15 -14.59 5.41 -24.96
CA LYS A 15 -15.90 5.03 -24.42
C LYS A 15 -16.19 3.54 -24.49
N GLU A 16 -15.81 2.88 -25.58
CA GLU A 16 -15.99 1.44 -25.78
C GLU A 16 -15.13 0.61 -24.81
N GLN A 17 -13.86 1.01 -24.64
CA GLN A 17 -12.94 0.41 -23.68
C GLN A 17 -13.41 0.61 -22.24
N GLU A 18 -13.96 1.79 -21.90
CA GLU A 18 -14.54 2.03 -20.58
C GLU A 18 -15.73 1.12 -20.29
N LEU A 19 -16.64 0.96 -21.26
CA LEU A 19 -17.77 0.04 -21.18
C LEU A 19 -17.29 -1.40 -20.98
N LEU A 20 -16.30 -1.84 -21.77
CA LEU A 20 -15.72 -3.16 -21.64
C LEU A 20 -15.10 -3.36 -20.25
N PHE A 21 -14.35 -2.40 -19.71
CA PHE A 21 -13.80 -2.49 -18.36
C PHE A 21 -14.89 -2.62 -17.30
N ILE A 22 -15.98 -1.85 -17.41
CA ILE A 22 -17.12 -1.94 -16.49
C ILE A 22 -17.78 -3.32 -16.57
N LYS A 23 -17.98 -3.87 -17.78
CA LYS A 23 -18.46 -5.24 -17.98
C LYS A 23 -17.52 -6.27 -17.34
N THR A 24 -16.22 -6.16 -17.57
CA THR A 24 -15.21 -7.06 -16.99
C THR A 24 -15.17 -7.00 -15.45
N PHE A 25 -15.31 -5.81 -14.85
CA PHE A 25 -15.44 -5.69 -13.39
C PHE A 25 -16.73 -6.35 -12.87
N GLY A 26 -17.81 -6.27 -13.64
CA GLY A 26 -19.08 -6.94 -13.33
C GLY A 26 -18.95 -8.46 -13.39
N CYS A 27 -18.40 -8.99 -14.48
CA CYS A 27 -18.26 -10.42 -14.71
C CYS A 27 -17.32 -11.09 -13.69
N THR A 28 -16.17 -10.47 -13.40
CA THR A 28 -15.24 -11.02 -12.39
C THR A 28 -15.83 -11.02 -10.97
N ARG A 29 -16.62 -10.00 -10.63
CA ARG A 29 -17.36 -9.95 -9.37
C ARG A 29 -18.45 -11.02 -9.30
N PHE A 30 -19.25 -11.13 -10.36
CA PHE A 30 -20.31 -12.13 -10.48
C PHE A 30 -19.75 -13.54 -10.31
N LEU A 31 -18.74 -13.89 -11.12
CA LEU A 31 -18.12 -15.21 -11.08
C LEU A 31 -17.52 -15.52 -9.71
N TYR A 32 -16.81 -14.56 -9.10
CA TYR A 32 -16.26 -14.75 -7.75
C TYR A 32 -17.34 -15.08 -6.72
N ASN A 33 -18.46 -14.34 -6.72
CA ASN A 33 -19.54 -14.57 -5.75
C ASN A 33 -20.26 -15.89 -6.02
N HIS A 34 -20.51 -16.24 -7.28
CA HIS A 34 -21.13 -17.51 -7.64
C HIS A 34 -20.25 -18.71 -7.25
N MET A 35 -18.95 -18.66 -7.53
CA MET A 35 -18.02 -19.73 -7.10
C MET A 35 -17.91 -19.83 -5.57
N LEU A 36 -18.01 -18.71 -4.86
CA LEU A 36 -18.04 -18.71 -3.39
C LEU A 36 -19.32 -19.39 -2.88
N ASP A 37 -20.49 -19.04 -3.43
CA ASP A 37 -21.78 -19.63 -3.08
C ASP A 37 -21.80 -21.14 -3.34
N ASP A 38 -21.35 -21.57 -4.52
CA ASP A 38 -21.21 -22.98 -4.89
C ASP A 38 -20.33 -23.78 -3.94
N LYS A 39 -19.21 -23.18 -3.50
CA LYS A 39 -18.30 -23.83 -2.55
C LYS A 39 -18.94 -23.96 -1.16
N ILE A 40 -19.70 -22.96 -0.73
CA ILE A 40 -20.43 -22.99 0.55
C ILE A 40 -21.49 -24.08 0.52
N LYS A 41 -22.38 -24.08 -0.47
CA LYS A 41 -23.45 -25.08 -0.62
C LYS A 41 -22.91 -26.50 -0.71
N TYR A 42 -21.90 -26.71 -1.56
CA TYR A 42 -21.29 -28.03 -1.71
C TYR A 42 -20.62 -28.51 -0.41
N TYR A 43 -20.00 -27.60 0.35
CA TYR A 43 -19.44 -27.93 1.65
C TYR A 43 -20.52 -28.23 2.69
N GLU A 44 -21.64 -27.51 2.69
CA GLU A 44 -22.76 -27.77 3.58
C GLU A 44 -23.31 -29.20 3.39
N GLU A 45 -23.47 -29.64 2.15
CA GLU A 45 -23.97 -30.96 1.75
C GLU A 45 -22.95 -32.09 1.94
N THR A 46 -21.70 -31.89 1.49
CA THR A 46 -20.72 -33.00 1.37
C THR A 46 -19.58 -32.95 2.37
N LYS A 47 -19.44 -31.84 3.11
CA LYS A 47 -18.27 -31.51 3.95
C LYS A 47 -16.93 -31.52 3.19
N LYS A 48 -16.96 -31.43 1.86
CA LYS A 48 -15.80 -31.36 0.97
C LYS A 48 -15.73 -30.03 0.25
N MET A 49 -14.56 -29.65 -0.25
CA MET A 49 -14.36 -28.41 -1.00
C MET A 49 -14.57 -28.64 -2.51
N LYS A 50 -15.52 -27.93 -3.12
CA LYS A 50 -15.76 -28.00 -4.56
C LYS A 50 -14.60 -27.40 -5.35
N GLN A 51 -14.15 -28.07 -6.40
CA GLN A 51 -13.30 -27.45 -7.42
C GLN A 51 -14.19 -26.79 -8.47
N THR A 52 -14.00 -25.49 -8.69
CA THR A 52 -14.84 -24.67 -9.57
C THR A 52 -13.96 -24.08 -10.66
N THR A 53 -14.35 -24.21 -11.93
CA THR A 53 -13.63 -23.60 -13.04
C THR A 53 -14.53 -22.60 -13.78
N PRO A 54 -14.00 -21.48 -14.33
CA PRO A 54 -14.78 -20.52 -15.10
C PRO A 54 -15.48 -21.13 -16.32
N ALA A 55 -15.04 -22.28 -16.82
CA ALA A 55 -15.58 -22.91 -18.01
C ALA A 55 -17.02 -23.43 -17.80
N SER A 56 -17.36 -23.96 -16.62
CA SER A 56 -18.72 -24.42 -16.32
C SER A 56 -19.72 -23.26 -16.38
N TYR A 57 -19.40 -22.17 -15.69
CA TYR A 57 -20.28 -20.98 -15.63
C TYR A 57 -20.48 -20.30 -16.98
N LYS A 58 -19.56 -20.44 -17.94
CA LYS A 58 -19.72 -19.89 -19.30
C LYS A 58 -20.81 -20.57 -20.11
N LYS A 59 -21.21 -21.80 -19.75
CA LYS A 59 -22.33 -22.51 -20.39
C LYS A 59 -23.65 -21.89 -19.95
N GLU A 60 -23.81 -21.69 -18.64
CA GLU A 60 -25.01 -21.12 -18.01
C GLU A 60 -25.12 -19.61 -18.18
N HIS A 61 -23.99 -18.91 -18.31
CA HIS A 61 -23.92 -17.46 -18.40
C HIS A 61 -23.11 -16.99 -19.62
N PRO A 62 -23.74 -16.93 -20.82
CA PRO A 62 -23.05 -16.60 -22.07
C PRO A 62 -22.33 -15.24 -22.06
N PHE A 63 -22.83 -14.26 -21.30
CA PHE A 63 -22.22 -12.93 -21.19
C PHE A 63 -20.78 -12.97 -20.64
N LEU A 64 -20.38 -14.03 -19.94
CA LEU A 64 -19.00 -14.25 -19.49
C LEU A 64 -18.01 -14.46 -20.66
N LYS A 65 -18.50 -14.75 -21.87
CA LYS A 65 -17.68 -14.87 -23.08
C LYS A 65 -17.31 -13.51 -23.70
N GLU A 66 -18.01 -12.44 -23.35
CA GLU A 66 -17.73 -11.09 -23.85
C GLU A 66 -16.40 -10.53 -23.31
N VAL A 67 -15.99 -10.98 -22.13
CA VAL A 67 -14.84 -10.44 -21.41
C VAL A 67 -13.61 -11.32 -21.57
N ASP A 68 -12.46 -10.78 -21.18
CA ASP A 68 -11.20 -11.51 -21.15
C ASP A 68 -11.28 -12.77 -20.27
N SER A 69 -10.91 -13.93 -20.83
CA SER A 69 -10.91 -15.20 -20.13
C SER A 69 -9.91 -15.23 -18.97
N LEU A 70 -8.78 -14.52 -19.10
CA LEU A 70 -7.76 -14.45 -18.05
C LEU A 70 -8.24 -13.61 -16.87
N ALA A 71 -9.10 -12.60 -17.10
CA ALA A 71 -9.77 -11.88 -16.03
C ALA A 71 -10.65 -12.80 -15.18
N LEU A 72 -11.38 -13.72 -15.81
CA LEU A 72 -12.21 -14.71 -15.11
C LEU A 72 -11.38 -15.75 -14.38
N ALA A 73 -10.30 -16.25 -14.99
CA ALA A 73 -9.36 -17.17 -14.34
C ALA A 73 -8.72 -16.53 -13.10
N ASN A 74 -8.30 -15.25 -13.17
CA ASN A 74 -7.79 -14.54 -12.00
C ASN A 74 -8.85 -14.37 -10.90
N ALA A 75 -10.14 -14.26 -11.23
CA ALA A 75 -11.20 -14.22 -10.22
C ALA A 75 -11.28 -15.53 -9.42
N GLN A 76 -11.12 -16.68 -10.08
CA GLN A 76 -10.99 -18.00 -9.44
C GLN A 76 -9.74 -18.06 -8.55
N LEU A 77 -8.56 -17.72 -9.10
CA LEU A 77 -7.30 -17.74 -8.35
C LEU A 77 -7.34 -16.85 -7.11
N HIS A 78 -8.01 -15.69 -7.19
CA HIS A 78 -8.20 -14.82 -6.03
C HIS A 78 -9.09 -15.45 -4.95
N LEU A 79 -10.09 -16.25 -5.33
CA LEU A 79 -10.94 -16.97 -4.38
C LEU A 79 -10.17 -18.12 -3.72
N GLU A 80 -9.45 -18.91 -4.51
CA GLU A 80 -8.61 -20.00 -4.03
C GLU A 80 -7.52 -19.50 -3.08
N ALA A 81 -6.85 -18.40 -3.43
CA ALA A 81 -5.87 -17.75 -2.56
C ALA A 81 -6.51 -17.25 -1.25
N ALA A 82 -7.76 -16.77 -1.28
CA ALA A 82 -8.47 -16.35 -0.08
C ALA A 82 -8.78 -17.53 0.85
N PHE A 83 -9.24 -18.66 0.31
CA PHE A 83 -9.45 -19.89 1.08
C PHE A 83 -8.13 -20.45 1.63
N LYS A 84 -7.08 -20.53 0.80
CA LYS A 84 -5.77 -21.02 1.23
C LYS A 84 -5.23 -20.20 2.42
N LYS A 85 -5.44 -18.89 2.39
CA LYS A 85 -5.08 -18.00 3.49
C LYS A 85 -5.95 -18.22 4.72
N PHE A 86 -7.26 -18.31 4.55
CA PHE A 86 -8.20 -18.60 5.64
C PHE A 86 -7.84 -19.90 6.39
N PHE A 87 -7.46 -20.96 5.67
CA PHE A 87 -7.07 -22.22 6.32
C PHE A 87 -5.65 -22.22 6.91
N LYS A 88 -4.75 -21.37 6.41
CA LYS A 88 -3.35 -21.33 6.84
C LYS A 88 -3.11 -20.34 7.98
N GLU A 89 -3.81 -19.22 7.99
CA GLU A 89 -3.54 -18.09 8.88
C GLU A 89 -4.74 -17.88 9.82
N THR A 90 -4.50 -17.96 11.13
CA THR A 90 -5.54 -17.85 12.18
C THR A 90 -6.24 -16.49 12.23
N ASP A 91 -5.55 -15.43 11.79
CA ASP A 91 -6.05 -14.06 11.85
C ASP A 91 -6.88 -13.66 10.62
N ILE A 92 -6.96 -14.53 9.61
CA ILE A 92 -7.67 -14.26 8.37
C ILE A 92 -9.09 -14.84 8.47
N GLY A 93 -10.09 -13.95 8.44
CA GLY A 93 -11.48 -14.36 8.38
C GLY A 93 -11.91 -14.95 7.03
N PHE A 94 -13.09 -15.56 7.03
CA PHE A 94 -13.68 -16.22 5.86
C PHE A 94 -13.79 -15.29 4.63
N PRO A 95 -13.66 -15.81 3.38
CA PRO A 95 -13.83 -15.04 2.16
C PRO A 95 -15.18 -14.29 2.11
N LYS A 96 -15.14 -12.99 1.78
CA LYS A 96 -16.33 -12.13 1.77
C LYS A 96 -16.89 -11.94 0.36
N TRP A 97 -18.22 -11.92 0.26
CA TRP A 97 -18.95 -11.52 -0.94
C TRP A 97 -18.56 -10.11 -1.39
N LYS A 98 -18.44 -9.95 -2.71
CA LYS A 98 -18.09 -8.68 -3.33
C LYS A 98 -19.35 -7.91 -3.72
N SER A 99 -19.52 -6.72 -3.15
CA SER A 99 -20.60 -5.79 -3.52
C SER A 99 -20.20 -4.89 -4.70
N LYS A 100 -21.15 -4.57 -5.60
CA LYS A 100 -20.95 -3.64 -6.72
C LYS A 100 -20.48 -2.25 -6.28
N HIS A 101 -20.89 -1.80 -5.09
CA HIS A 101 -20.67 -0.44 -4.61
C HIS A 101 -19.49 -0.31 -3.65
N GLN A 102 -19.10 -1.41 -2.99
CA GLN A 102 -18.01 -1.41 -2.01
C GLN A 102 -16.74 -2.09 -2.52
N ALA A 103 -16.88 -3.13 -3.36
CA ALA A 103 -15.72 -3.83 -3.89
C ALA A 103 -14.93 -2.93 -4.84
N LYS A 104 -13.61 -3.08 -4.81
CA LYS A 104 -12.71 -2.42 -5.74
C LYS A 104 -13.07 -2.81 -7.17
N GLN A 105 -13.32 -1.82 -8.02
CA GLN A 105 -13.55 -2.02 -9.45
C GLN A 105 -12.21 -2.27 -10.13
N SER A 106 -11.83 -3.55 -10.24
CA SER A 106 -10.59 -3.97 -10.88
C SER A 106 -10.68 -5.38 -11.45
N TYR A 107 -9.87 -5.66 -12.47
CA TYR A 107 -9.59 -7.01 -12.95
C TYR A 107 -8.09 -7.14 -13.27
N THR A 108 -7.59 -8.37 -13.26
CA THR A 108 -6.20 -8.70 -13.62
C THR A 108 -6.20 -9.59 -14.84
N THR A 109 -5.34 -9.30 -15.81
CA THR A 109 -5.05 -10.16 -16.95
C THR A 109 -3.58 -10.54 -16.92
N ASN A 110 -3.26 -11.77 -17.33
CA ASN A 110 -1.91 -12.31 -17.30
C ASN A 110 -1.31 -12.34 -18.72
N MET A 111 0.03 -12.29 -18.79
CA MET A 111 0.77 -12.43 -20.03
C MET A 111 0.66 -13.88 -20.51
N VAL A 112 0.05 -14.08 -21.67
CA VAL A 112 -0.04 -15.36 -22.38
C VAL A 112 0.13 -15.08 -23.86
N ASN A 113 1.13 -15.69 -24.49
CA ASN A 113 1.39 -15.59 -25.94
C ASN A 113 1.40 -14.14 -26.47
N GLY A 114 1.98 -13.19 -25.72
CA GLY A 114 2.09 -11.79 -26.14
C GLY A 114 0.78 -10.98 -26.17
N ASN A 115 -0.30 -11.52 -25.57
CA ASN A 115 -1.62 -10.88 -25.53
C ASN A 115 -1.63 -9.49 -24.85
N ILE A 116 -0.68 -9.23 -23.95
CA ILE A 116 -0.47 -7.95 -23.29
C ILE A 116 0.92 -7.45 -23.66
N ARG A 117 1.02 -6.22 -24.14
CA ARG A 117 2.31 -5.59 -24.44
C ARG A 117 2.24 -4.08 -24.32
N LEU A 118 3.36 -3.48 -23.95
CA LEU A 118 3.59 -2.05 -24.06
C LEU A 118 4.35 -1.78 -25.35
N PHE A 119 3.92 -0.77 -26.10
CA PHE A 119 4.61 -0.34 -27.31
C PHE A 119 4.34 1.15 -27.55
N SER A 120 5.30 1.83 -28.16
CA SER A 120 5.18 3.24 -28.55
C SER A 120 4.98 3.34 -30.05
N MET A 121 4.08 4.21 -30.48
CA MET A 121 3.90 4.52 -31.90
C MET A 121 4.85 5.66 -32.29
N ILE A 122 5.70 5.41 -33.28
CA ILE A 122 6.74 6.38 -33.74
C ILE A 122 6.11 7.70 -34.18
N GLN A 123 4.96 7.64 -34.87
CA GLN A 123 4.29 8.80 -35.45
C GLN A 123 3.86 9.86 -34.42
N ASN A 124 3.41 9.46 -33.22
CA ASN A 124 2.81 10.39 -32.25
C ASN A 124 3.54 10.40 -30.88
N GLN A 125 4.67 9.68 -30.75
CA GLN A 125 5.39 9.47 -29.49
C GLN A 125 4.51 8.98 -28.32
N THR A 126 3.34 8.39 -28.63
CA THR A 126 2.38 7.93 -27.63
C THR A 126 2.62 6.47 -27.31
N THR A 127 2.65 6.14 -26.02
CA THR A 127 2.70 4.76 -25.57
C THR A 127 1.30 4.17 -25.42
N TYR A 128 1.15 2.92 -25.85
CA TYR A 128 -0.06 2.13 -25.75
C TYR A 128 0.19 0.84 -24.97
N LEU A 129 -0.84 0.44 -24.24
CA LEU A 129 -0.95 -0.85 -23.58
C LEU A 129 -1.97 -1.68 -24.36
N ARG A 130 -1.52 -2.75 -25.01
CA ARG A 130 -2.43 -3.74 -25.62
C ARG A 130 -3.00 -4.63 -24.52
N LEU A 131 -4.31 -4.79 -24.53
CA LEU A 131 -5.04 -5.66 -23.61
C LEU A 131 -5.94 -6.62 -24.40
N PRO A 132 -6.17 -7.85 -23.89
CA PRO A 132 -7.17 -8.75 -24.46
C PRO A 132 -8.54 -8.09 -24.52
N LYS A 133 -9.23 -8.24 -25.65
CA LYS A 133 -10.56 -7.67 -25.98
C LYS A 133 -10.65 -6.12 -26.02
N ALA A 134 -9.88 -5.41 -25.20
CA ALA A 134 -9.90 -3.94 -25.16
C ALA A 134 -8.99 -3.28 -26.22
N GLY A 135 -8.11 -4.06 -26.87
CA GLY A 135 -7.21 -3.54 -27.89
C GLY A 135 -6.14 -2.62 -27.31
N ASN A 136 -5.81 -1.56 -28.04
CA ASN A 136 -4.74 -0.63 -27.67
C ASN A 136 -5.29 0.52 -26.82
N VAL A 137 -4.86 0.59 -25.57
CA VAL A 137 -5.27 1.65 -24.63
C VAL A 137 -4.12 2.61 -24.40
N ARG A 138 -4.36 3.91 -24.58
CA ARG A 138 -3.33 4.92 -24.35
C ARG A 138 -2.90 4.92 -22.89
N ILE A 139 -1.59 4.91 -22.66
CA ILE A 139 -0.98 4.88 -21.32
C ILE A 139 0.00 6.05 -21.17
N ARG A 140 -0.07 6.77 -20.04
CA ARG A 140 0.95 7.77 -19.69
C ARG A 140 2.00 7.10 -18.82
N MET A 141 3.12 6.75 -19.45
CA MET A 141 4.28 6.20 -18.78
C MET A 141 5.22 7.33 -18.36
N HIS A 142 5.38 7.50 -17.06
CA HIS A 142 6.34 8.45 -16.46
C HIS A 142 7.59 7.77 -15.91
N ARG A 143 7.70 6.45 -16.09
CA ARG A 143 8.83 5.59 -15.70
C ARG A 143 8.97 4.48 -16.73
N ILE A 144 10.20 4.16 -17.12
CA ILE A 144 10.49 3.05 -18.02
C ILE A 144 10.65 1.79 -17.16
N PRO A 145 9.74 0.81 -17.25
CA PRO A 145 9.86 -0.43 -16.49
C PRO A 145 10.97 -1.30 -17.10
N GLN A 146 11.73 -1.94 -16.23
CA GLN A 146 12.70 -2.98 -16.61
C GLN A 146 12.09 -4.36 -16.41
N GLY A 147 12.59 -5.34 -17.18
CA GLY A 147 12.18 -6.74 -17.10
C GLY A 147 11.00 -7.11 -17.99
N ILE A 148 10.44 -8.28 -17.72
CA ILE A 148 9.40 -8.92 -18.54
C ILE A 148 8.03 -8.66 -17.92
N LEU A 149 7.09 -8.16 -18.71
CA LEU A 149 5.71 -7.95 -18.27
C LEU A 149 5.01 -9.30 -18.03
N LYS A 150 4.48 -9.52 -16.82
CA LYS A 150 3.79 -10.76 -16.43
C LYS A 150 2.29 -10.62 -16.27
N ALA A 151 1.82 -9.49 -15.76
CA ALA A 151 0.39 -9.27 -15.56
C ALA A 151 0.07 -7.77 -15.57
N VAL A 152 -1.18 -7.45 -15.88
CA VAL A 152 -1.70 -6.09 -15.76
C VAL A 152 -3.03 -6.12 -15.01
N THR A 153 -3.09 -5.34 -13.93
CA THR A 153 -4.33 -5.08 -13.20
C THR A 153 -4.88 -3.73 -13.60
N ILE A 154 -6.06 -3.72 -14.21
CA ILE A 154 -6.81 -2.50 -14.51
C ILE A 154 -7.73 -2.19 -13.33
N SER A 155 -7.73 -0.93 -12.88
CA SER A 155 -8.58 -0.49 -11.79
C SER A 155 -9.18 0.89 -12.05
N LYS A 156 -10.42 1.10 -11.62
CA LYS A 156 -11.07 2.42 -11.66
C LYS A 156 -10.90 3.11 -10.32
N GLN A 157 -10.34 4.31 -10.35
CA GLN A 157 -10.19 5.21 -9.20
C GLN A 157 -10.94 6.51 -9.50
N GLN A 158 -12.15 6.63 -8.97
CA GLN A 158 -13.06 7.74 -9.27
C GLN A 158 -13.29 7.86 -10.78
N ASP A 159 -12.75 8.89 -11.41
CA ASP A 159 -12.91 9.20 -12.84
C ASP A 159 -11.66 8.84 -13.66
N ARG A 160 -10.75 8.04 -13.10
CA ARG A 160 -9.49 7.68 -13.74
C ARG A 160 -9.29 6.18 -13.74
N TYR A 161 -8.70 5.67 -14.82
CA TYR A 161 -8.27 4.29 -14.90
C TYR A 161 -6.77 4.19 -14.66
N ILE A 162 -6.38 3.23 -13.83
CA ILE A 162 -5.00 2.93 -13.48
C ILE A 162 -4.67 1.51 -13.92
N ALA A 163 -3.63 1.38 -14.73
CA ALA A 163 -2.99 0.10 -15.02
C ALA A 163 -1.84 -0.12 -14.02
N THR A 164 -1.85 -1.25 -13.33
CA THR A 164 -0.72 -1.74 -12.54
C THR A 164 -0.07 -2.87 -13.30
N CYS A 165 1.06 -2.58 -13.93
CA CYS A 165 1.83 -3.51 -14.74
C CYS A 165 2.86 -4.21 -13.86
N LEU A 166 2.75 -5.53 -13.69
CA LEU A 166 3.66 -6.34 -12.91
C LEU A 166 4.79 -6.84 -13.81
N PHE A 167 6.01 -6.40 -13.51
CA PHE A 167 7.22 -6.82 -14.20
C PHE A 167 8.01 -7.79 -13.35
N GLU A 168 8.66 -8.73 -14.01
CA GLU A 168 9.58 -9.70 -13.45
C GLU A 168 10.98 -9.42 -14.00
N TYR A 169 11.97 -9.31 -13.11
CA TYR A 169 13.35 -9.00 -13.47
C TYR A 169 14.31 -9.86 -12.64
N GLU A 170 15.49 -10.10 -13.19
CA GLU A 170 16.57 -10.75 -12.46
C GLU A 170 17.14 -9.76 -11.45
N ASN A 171 17.09 -10.13 -10.17
CA ASN A 171 17.57 -9.28 -9.11
C ASN A 171 19.10 -9.44 -8.98
N LYS A 172 19.84 -8.41 -9.38
CA LYS A 172 21.29 -8.27 -9.15
C LYS A 172 21.53 -7.08 -8.21
N VAL A 173 21.01 -7.16 -6.99
CA VAL A 173 21.27 -6.15 -5.97
C VAL A 173 22.49 -6.60 -5.18
N GLU A 174 23.60 -5.94 -5.42
CA GLU A 174 24.81 -6.10 -4.62
C GLU A 174 24.63 -5.41 -3.27
N ARG A 175 25.05 -6.09 -2.20
CA ARG A 175 24.99 -5.50 -0.86
C ARG A 175 26.01 -4.37 -0.78
N LYS A 176 25.56 -3.20 -0.36
CA LYS A 176 26.44 -2.09 -0.05
C LYS A 176 27.02 -2.26 1.35
N GLU A 177 28.27 -1.85 1.49
CA GLU A 177 28.89 -1.70 2.80
C GLU A 177 28.14 -0.64 3.61
N VAL A 178 27.98 -0.89 4.90
CA VAL A 178 27.27 0.01 5.81
C VAL A 178 28.30 0.94 6.46
N VAL A 179 28.34 2.18 6.00
CA VAL A 179 29.17 3.24 6.59
C VAL A 179 28.30 4.20 7.40
N HIS A 180 27.22 4.70 6.79
CA HIS A 180 26.34 5.67 7.42
C HIS A 180 25.05 5.02 7.94
N VAL A 181 24.79 5.16 9.24
CA VAL A 181 23.63 4.57 9.92
C VAL A 181 22.75 5.63 10.57
N LEU A 182 21.46 5.60 10.27
CA LEU A 182 20.46 6.51 10.84
C LEU A 182 19.49 5.77 11.76
N GLY A 183 19.32 6.25 13.00
CA GLY A 183 18.23 5.84 13.87
C GLY A 183 17.04 6.80 13.73
N LEU A 184 15.81 6.27 13.61
CA LEU A 184 14.58 7.07 13.56
C LEU A 184 13.68 6.71 14.74
N ASP A 185 13.48 7.66 15.64
CA ASP A 185 12.47 7.59 16.69
C ASP A 185 11.13 8.16 16.21
N TYR A 186 10.04 7.53 16.62
CA TYR A 186 8.70 7.95 16.22
C TYR A 186 8.25 9.16 17.05
N SER A 187 7.89 10.25 16.35
CA SER A 187 7.25 11.40 16.99
C SER A 187 5.77 11.44 16.65
N GLN A 188 4.92 11.65 17.65
CA GLN A 188 3.48 11.88 17.43
C GLN A 188 3.20 13.31 16.96
N LYS A 189 3.93 14.29 17.51
CA LYS A 189 3.79 15.71 17.16
C LYS A 189 4.35 15.98 15.76
N HIS A 190 5.50 15.39 15.46
CA HIS A 190 6.16 15.46 14.17
C HIS A 190 5.96 14.13 13.42
N LEU A 191 6.83 13.78 12.47
CA LEU A 191 6.86 12.46 11.83
C LEU A 191 7.87 11.53 12.52
N TYR A 192 9.08 12.02 12.73
CA TYR A 192 10.19 11.33 13.41
C TYR A 192 11.22 12.32 13.92
N VAL A 193 12.06 11.87 14.86
CA VAL A 193 13.32 12.50 15.24
C VAL A 193 14.45 11.54 14.88
N ASP A 194 15.53 12.04 14.27
CA ASP A 194 16.66 11.20 13.87
C ASP A 194 17.87 11.31 14.81
N SER A 195 18.80 10.37 14.68
CA SER A 195 20.00 10.29 15.52
C SER A 195 20.99 11.45 15.31
N GLU A 196 20.84 12.23 14.24
CA GLU A 196 21.62 13.44 13.96
C GLU A 196 20.97 14.70 14.55
N GLY A 197 19.81 14.56 15.20
CA GLY A 197 19.08 15.65 15.83
C GLY A 197 18.10 16.39 14.90
N HIS A 198 17.89 15.91 13.67
CA HIS A 198 16.88 16.47 12.78
C HIS A 198 15.47 16.02 13.20
N VAL A 199 14.56 16.98 13.26
CA VAL A 199 13.14 16.74 13.51
C VAL A 199 12.35 16.92 12.21
N CYS A 200 11.80 15.83 11.68
CA CYS A 200 11.02 15.88 10.45
C CYS A 200 9.57 16.21 10.77
N ASP A 201 9.15 17.44 10.49
CA ASP A 201 7.77 17.87 10.74
C ASP A 201 6.78 17.26 9.75
N TYR A 202 5.50 17.13 10.16
CA TYR A 202 4.45 16.59 9.30
C TYR A 202 3.46 17.70 8.90
N PRO A 203 3.24 17.96 7.59
CA PRO A 203 2.36 19.04 7.13
C PRO A 203 0.86 18.92 7.51
N HIS A 204 0.45 17.85 8.21
CA HIS A 204 -0.92 17.61 8.69
C HIS A 204 -2.01 17.85 7.63
N PHE A 205 -1.84 17.26 6.44
CA PHE A 205 -2.71 17.49 5.27
C PHE A 205 -4.21 17.28 5.57
N TYR A 206 -4.55 16.34 6.46
CA TYR A 206 -5.95 16.12 6.85
C TYR A 206 -6.51 17.31 7.63
N ARG A 207 -5.76 17.82 8.62
CA ARG A 207 -6.17 18.98 9.44
C ARG A 207 -6.38 20.22 8.58
N ALA A 208 -5.45 20.50 7.67
CA ALA A 208 -5.56 21.61 6.73
C ALA A 208 -6.84 21.54 5.87
N SER A 209 -7.36 20.33 5.62
CA SER A 209 -8.57 20.09 4.83
C SER A 209 -9.82 19.81 5.68
N GLU A 210 -9.74 19.79 7.01
CA GLU A 210 -10.80 19.30 7.91
C GLU A 210 -12.08 20.15 7.80
N ASN A 211 -11.94 21.48 7.86
CA ASN A 211 -13.07 22.41 7.71
C ASN A 211 -13.80 22.21 6.38
N ARG A 212 -13.05 22.02 5.30
CA ARG A 212 -13.61 21.76 3.97
C ARG A 212 -14.32 20.41 3.94
N LEU A 213 -13.70 19.36 4.47
CA LEU A 213 -14.30 18.02 4.54
C LEU A 213 -15.60 18.02 5.34
N ALA A 214 -15.59 18.62 6.53
CA ALA A 214 -16.76 18.71 7.40
C ALA A 214 -17.91 19.44 6.69
N ARG A 215 -17.64 20.56 6.02
CA ARG A 215 -18.64 21.31 5.24
C ARG A 215 -19.25 20.45 4.13
N GLU A 216 -18.42 19.74 3.36
CA GLU A 216 -18.92 18.91 2.26
C GLU A 216 -19.68 17.67 2.77
N GLN A 217 -19.29 17.10 3.92
CA GLN A 217 -20.00 16.01 4.58
C GLN A 217 -21.37 16.45 5.13
N ARG A 218 -21.46 17.63 5.76
CA ARG A 218 -22.75 18.22 6.20
C ARG A 218 -23.70 18.47 5.02
N LYS A 219 -23.16 18.86 3.85
CA LYS A 219 -23.98 18.97 2.63
C LYS A 219 -24.52 17.61 2.19
N LEU A 220 -23.68 16.56 2.24
CA LEU A 220 -24.11 15.21 1.87
C LEU A 220 -25.21 14.67 2.80
N SER A 221 -25.11 14.91 4.11
CA SER A 221 -26.07 14.38 5.08
C SER A 221 -27.48 14.95 4.91
N LYS A 222 -27.61 16.16 4.38
CA LYS A 222 -28.89 16.80 4.06
C LYS A 222 -29.49 16.34 2.72
N MET A 223 -28.77 15.55 1.92
CA MET A 223 -29.24 15.10 0.60
C MET A 223 -29.93 13.73 0.67
N VAL A 224 -30.98 13.56 -0.13
CA VAL A 224 -31.68 12.27 -0.28
C VAL A 224 -30.72 11.20 -0.81
N LYS A 225 -30.53 10.14 -0.02
CA LYS A 225 -29.64 9.02 -0.35
C LYS A 225 -30.06 8.39 -1.69
N GLY A 226 -29.09 8.22 -2.59
CA GLY A 226 -29.33 7.61 -3.90
C GLY A 226 -29.68 8.59 -5.03
N SER A 227 -30.08 9.83 -4.70
CA SER A 227 -30.31 10.89 -5.69
C SER A 227 -29.05 11.21 -6.51
N ASN A 228 -29.22 11.80 -7.69
CA ASN A 228 -28.09 12.24 -8.52
C ASN A 228 -27.22 13.29 -7.81
N ASN A 229 -27.84 14.17 -7.02
CA ASN A 229 -27.13 15.16 -6.21
C ASN A 229 -26.31 14.51 -5.10
N TYR A 230 -26.88 13.52 -4.39
CA TYR A 230 -26.15 12.73 -3.40
C TYR A 230 -24.94 12.02 -4.01
N LYS A 231 -25.09 11.40 -5.19
CA LYS A 231 -23.98 10.75 -5.90
C LYS A 231 -22.87 11.74 -6.28
N LYS A 232 -23.22 12.91 -6.84
CA LYS A 232 -22.28 13.99 -7.17
C LYS A 232 -21.51 14.46 -5.93
N GLN A 233 -22.21 14.72 -4.83
CA GLN A 233 -21.60 15.19 -3.58
C GLN A 233 -20.70 14.13 -2.94
N ARG A 234 -21.11 12.86 -2.95
CA ARG A 234 -20.28 11.75 -2.47
C ARG A 234 -18.99 11.62 -3.27
N ASN A 235 -19.05 11.78 -4.59
CA ASN A 235 -17.86 11.77 -5.45
C ASN A 235 -16.93 12.96 -5.14
N LYS A 236 -17.48 14.14 -4.82
CA LYS A 236 -16.69 15.30 -4.40
C LYS A 236 -15.92 15.02 -3.09
N ILE A 237 -16.58 14.44 -2.09
CA ILE A 237 -15.94 14.03 -0.84
C ILE A 237 -14.85 12.98 -1.10
N ALA A 238 -15.14 11.99 -1.96
CA ALA A 238 -14.14 10.97 -2.33
C ALA A 238 -12.90 11.60 -3.00
N ARG A 239 -13.08 12.59 -3.89
CA ARG A 239 -11.99 13.33 -4.53
C ARG A 239 -11.13 14.08 -3.50
N LEU A 240 -11.75 14.70 -2.48
CA LEU A 240 -11.02 15.37 -1.40
C LEU A 240 -10.17 14.38 -0.58
N HIS A 241 -10.75 13.25 -0.15
CA HIS A 241 -9.98 12.22 0.56
C HIS A 241 -8.84 11.66 -0.28
N ALA A 242 -9.05 11.45 -1.58
CA ALA A 242 -7.99 10.99 -2.48
C ALA A 242 -6.87 12.03 -2.63
N HIS A 243 -7.20 13.33 -2.67
CA HIS A 243 -6.20 14.40 -2.72
C HIS A 243 -5.33 14.41 -1.47
N ILE A 244 -5.93 14.38 -0.28
CA ILE A 244 -5.21 14.31 1.01
C ILE A 244 -4.30 13.07 1.07
N GLY A 245 -4.84 11.91 0.68
CA GLY A 245 -4.08 10.67 0.63
C GLY A 245 -2.91 10.72 -0.37
N GLN A 246 -3.06 11.46 -1.47
CA GLN A 246 -2.01 11.64 -2.47
C GLN A 246 -0.92 12.62 -1.98
N GLN A 247 -1.30 13.72 -1.33
CA GLN A 247 -0.34 14.65 -0.70
C GLN A 247 0.49 13.95 0.36
N ARG A 248 -0.15 13.16 1.23
CA ARG A 248 0.53 12.33 2.23
C ARG A 248 1.55 11.40 1.58
N LYS A 249 1.15 10.66 0.53
CA LYS A 249 2.06 9.72 -0.15
C LYS A 249 3.22 10.44 -0.83
N ASP A 250 2.97 11.58 -1.46
CA ASP A 250 3.99 12.38 -2.13
C ASP A 250 5.08 12.83 -1.16
N PHE A 251 4.66 13.44 -0.04
CA PHE A 251 5.55 13.84 1.05
C PHE A 251 6.39 12.67 1.56
N LEU A 252 5.75 11.56 1.94
CA LEU A 252 6.47 10.40 2.48
C LEU A 252 7.41 9.75 1.44
N HIS A 253 7.05 9.78 0.15
CA HIS A 253 7.94 9.30 -0.90
C HIS A 253 9.16 10.21 -1.08
N LYS A 254 9.02 11.53 -0.93
CA LYS A 254 10.16 12.46 -0.97
C LYS A 254 11.07 12.24 0.23
N GLU A 255 10.51 12.21 1.44
CA GLU A 255 11.26 11.98 2.68
C GLU A 255 12.01 10.64 2.67
N SER A 256 11.33 9.54 2.38
CA SER A 256 12.01 8.24 2.29
C SER A 256 13.03 8.16 1.15
N ARG A 257 12.92 8.99 0.09
CA ARG A 257 13.94 9.03 -0.96
C ARG A 257 15.17 9.82 -0.50
N LYS A 258 14.96 10.95 0.17
CA LYS A 258 16.02 11.75 0.80
C LYS A 258 16.84 10.87 1.75
N ILE A 259 16.20 10.16 2.66
CA ILE A 259 16.88 9.24 3.60
C ILE A 259 17.61 8.12 2.85
N ALA A 260 16.94 7.41 1.94
CA ALA A 260 17.56 6.29 1.23
C ALA A 260 18.77 6.70 0.37
N ASN A 261 18.81 7.94 -0.13
CA ASN A 261 19.97 8.44 -0.87
C ASN A 261 21.17 8.71 0.05
N SER A 262 20.94 9.23 1.27
CA SER A 262 22.00 9.70 2.17
C SER A 262 22.57 8.63 3.11
N TRP A 263 21.81 7.59 3.42
CA TRP A 263 22.16 6.61 4.46
C TRP A 263 22.25 5.20 3.90
N ASP A 264 23.16 4.39 4.41
CA ASP A 264 23.37 2.99 3.98
C ASP A 264 22.60 2.01 4.84
N MET A 265 22.27 2.42 6.06
CA MET A 265 21.43 1.67 6.97
C MET A 265 20.46 2.60 7.71
N VAL A 266 19.20 2.19 7.79
CA VAL A 266 18.19 2.89 8.58
C VAL A 266 17.58 1.93 9.60
N VAL A 267 17.52 2.39 10.84
CA VAL A 267 17.02 1.64 11.98
C VAL A 267 15.79 2.32 12.53
N VAL A 268 14.74 1.56 12.75
CA VAL A 268 13.47 2.06 13.29
C VAL A 268 12.94 1.13 14.37
N GLU A 269 12.09 1.63 15.25
CA GLU A 269 11.38 0.76 16.19
C GLU A 269 10.26 -0.06 15.51
N ASP A 270 10.04 -1.29 15.98
CA ASP A 270 8.91 -2.13 15.55
C ASP A 270 7.60 -1.77 16.27
N ILE A 271 7.19 -0.52 16.10
CA ILE A 271 5.97 -0.02 16.72
C ILE A 271 4.73 -0.55 15.98
N ASP A 272 3.76 -1.10 16.72
CA ASP A 272 2.44 -1.43 16.18
C ASP A 272 1.54 -0.19 16.14
N MET A 273 1.63 0.51 15.01
CA MET A 273 0.82 1.70 14.71
C MET A 273 -0.69 1.42 14.71
N LYS A 274 -1.13 0.19 14.43
CA LYS A 274 -2.56 -0.15 14.46
C LYS A 274 -3.05 -0.26 15.91
N ALA A 275 -2.31 -0.99 16.74
CA ALA A 275 -2.62 -1.13 18.15
C ALA A 275 -2.64 0.23 18.85
N MET A 276 -1.62 1.08 18.61
CA MET A 276 -1.58 2.44 19.18
C MET A 276 -2.76 3.31 18.75
N SER A 277 -3.20 3.20 17.50
CA SER A 277 -4.34 3.98 16.97
C SER A 277 -5.66 3.61 17.65
N GLN A 278 -5.81 2.34 18.03
CA GLN A 278 -7.01 1.82 18.69
C GLN A 278 -7.00 2.10 20.20
N ALA A 279 -5.86 1.96 20.87
CA ALA A 279 -5.74 2.05 22.32
C ALA A 279 -5.91 3.48 22.85
N LEU A 280 -5.36 4.49 22.19
CA LEU A 280 -5.12 5.77 22.85
C LEU A 280 -6.25 6.81 22.72
N LYS A 281 -7.38 6.53 22.05
CA LYS A 281 -8.36 7.57 21.60
C LYS A 281 -7.72 8.76 20.84
N LEU A 282 -6.43 8.66 20.48
CA LEU A 282 -5.64 9.64 19.73
C LEU A 282 -5.84 9.49 18.21
N GLY A 283 -6.89 8.77 17.81
CA GLY A 283 -7.09 8.23 16.46
C GLY A 283 -6.95 9.26 15.34
N LYS A 284 -7.37 10.53 15.54
CA LYS A 284 -7.23 11.56 14.50
C LYS A 284 -5.77 11.92 14.18
N ASN A 285 -4.93 12.10 15.21
CA ASN A 285 -3.54 12.52 15.02
C ASN A 285 -2.67 11.36 14.56
N LEU A 286 -2.90 10.16 15.12
CA LEU A 286 -2.16 8.96 14.76
C LEU A 286 -2.51 8.44 13.36
N MET A 287 -3.77 8.56 12.93
CA MET A 287 -4.17 8.18 11.56
C MET A 287 -3.73 9.18 10.48
N ASP A 288 -3.43 10.42 10.87
CA ASP A 288 -2.80 11.38 9.96
C ASP A 288 -1.29 11.15 9.84
N ASN A 289 -0.66 10.65 10.92
CA ASN A 289 0.77 10.37 10.93
C ASN A 289 1.12 9.21 9.96
N GLY A 290 2.05 9.50 9.05
CA GLY A 290 2.43 8.64 7.94
C GLY A 290 3.50 7.59 8.26
N PHE A 291 3.97 7.48 9.50
CA PHE A 291 5.18 6.72 9.85
C PHE A 291 5.12 5.23 9.44
N GLY A 292 3.98 4.55 9.61
CA GLY A 292 3.83 3.17 9.14
C GLY A 292 4.00 3.01 7.61
N ILE A 293 3.58 4.02 6.84
CA ILE A 293 3.80 4.07 5.39
C ILE A 293 5.27 4.41 5.10
N LEU A 294 5.87 5.33 5.85
CA LEU A 294 7.28 5.71 5.73
C LEU A 294 8.20 4.49 5.91
N ARG A 295 8.02 3.69 6.97
CA ARG A 295 8.80 2.47 7.21
C ARG A 295 8.74 1.50 6.03
N ASN A 296 7.57 1.32 5.44
CA ASN A 296 7.42 0.49 4.25
C ASN A 296 8.20 1.08 3.06
N TYR A 297 8.18 2.41 2.90
CA TYR A 297 8.90 3.09 1.82
C TYR A 297 10.42 3.02 1.99
N LEU A 298 10.90 3.21 3.21
CA LEU A 298 12.32 3.05 3.55
C LEU A 298 12.78 1.64 3.26
N ARG A 299 12.06 0.63 3.78
CA ARG A 299 12.39 -0.79 3.57
C ARG A 299 12.63 -1.12 2.10
N TYR A 300 11.62 -0.93 1.24
CA TYR A 300 11.78 -1.35 -0.15
C TYR A 300 12.82 -0.50 -0.91
N LYS A 301 13.00 0.79 -0.57
CA LYS A 301 13.98 1.65 -1.26
C LYS A 301 15.41 1.31 -0.88
N LEU A 302 15.65 1.01 0.39
CA LEU A 302 16.97 0.59 0.87
C LEU A 302 17.30 -0.80 0.32
N GLU A 303 16.36 -1.74 0.42
CA GLU A 303 16.53 -3.10 -0.13
C GLU A 303 16.76 -3.07 -1.65
N ASP A 304 16.04 -2.23 -2.42
CA ASP A 304 16.23 -2.08 -3.87
C ASP A 304 17.65 -1.56 -4.22
N GLU A 305 18.35 -0.90 -3.29
CA GLU A 305 19.69 -0.33 -3.46
C GLU A 305 20.81 -1.14 -2.76
N GLY A 306 20.47 -2.30 -2.20
CA GLY A 306 21.43 -3.15 -1.48
C GLY A 306 21.80 -2.66 -0.09
N LYS A 307 21.06 -1.67 0.41
CA LYS A 307 21.20 -1.04 1.72
C LYS A 307 20.40 -1.79 2.78
N ARG A 308 20.59 -1.44 4.05
CA ARG A 308 19.98 -2.15 5.20
C ARG A 308 18.82 -1.38 5.80
N PHE A 309 17.75 -2.11 6.11
CA PHE A 309 16.65 -1.62 6.92
C PHE A 309 16.44 -2.57 8.09
N ILE A 310 16.67 -2.09 9.31
CA ILE A 310 16.56 -2.90 10.53
C ILE A 310 15.41 -2.35 11.38
N LYS A 311 14.67 -3.28 11.98
CA LYS A 311 13.70 -2.97 13.01
C LYS A 311 14.22 -3.46 14.35
N VAL A 312 14.31 -2.56 15.33
CA VAL A 312 14.61 -2.96 16.71
C VAL A 312 13.34 -3.42 17.41
N ASP A 313 13.51 -4.30 18.39
CA ASP A 313 12.40 -4.85 19.16
C ASP A 313 11.59 -3.75 19.86
N LYS A 314 10.28 -3.90 19.91
CA LYS A 314 9.36 -2.92 20.51
C LYS A 314 9.53 -2.73 22.01
N TRP A 315 10.16 -3.68 22.70
CA TRP A 315 10.46 -3.63 24.13
C TRP A 315 11.86 -3.08 24.41
N TYR A 316 12.63 -2.75 23.38
CA TYR A 316 13.91 -2.09 23.54
C TYR A 316 13.70 -0.74 24.22
N ALA A 317 14.39 -0.52 25.35
CA ALA A 317 14.16 0.62 26.23
C ALA A 317 14.87 1.90 25.73
N SER A 318 14.73 2.23 24.44
CA SER A 318 15.41 3.33 23.74
C SER A 318 15.32 4.66 24.48
N THR A 319 14.14 5.03 24.99
CA THR A 319 13.90 6.29 25.69
C THR A 319 14.39 6.32 27.14
N GLN A 320 14.75 5.18 27.72
CA GLN A 320 15.21 5.04 29.11
C GLN A 320 16.72 4.86 29.22
N LEU A 321 17.34 4.28 28.18
CA LEU A 321 18.79 4.08 28.14
C LEU A 321 19.52 5.40 27.90
N CYS A 322 20.65 5.58 28.57
CA CYS A 322 21.54 6.70 28.30
C CYS A 322 22.44 6.34 27.11
N ASN A 323 22.41 7.12 26.05
CA ASN A 323 23.25 6.86 24.88
C ASN A 323 24.76 6.98 25.17
N HIS A 324 25.14 7.74 26.19
CA HIS A 324 26.54 7.94 26.56
C HIS A 324 27.11 6.79 27.42
N CYS A 325 26.39 6.34 28.45
CA CYS A 325 26.91 5.36 29.42
C CYS A 325 26.12 4.05 29.52
N GLY A 326 25.05 3.86 28.75
CA GLY A 326 24.23 2.65 28.74
C GLY A 326 23.33 2.44 29.96
N ALA A 327 23.37 3.34 30.95
CA ALA A 327 22.54 3.25 32.16
C ALA A 327 21.05 3.34 31.82
N LYS A 328 20.22 2.51 32.48
CA LYS A 328 18.77 2.54 32.32
C LYS A 328 18.13 3.42 33.38
N ASN A 329 17.48 4.50 32.95
CA ASN A 329 16.84 5.47 33.81
C ASN A 329 15.34 5.53 33.53
N LYS A 330 14.51 5.56 34.58
CA LYS A 330 13.07 5.75 34.41
C LYS A 330 12.79 7.23 34.18
N ILE A 331 12.18 7.54 33.04
CA ILE A 331 11.81 8.90 32.62
C ILE A 331 10.31 8.93 32.36
N GLY A 332 9.63 9.97 32.85
CA GLY A 332 8.21 10.18 32.63
C GLY A 332 7.87 10.50 31.17
N LEU A 333 6.65 10.17 30.72
CA LEU A 333 6.22 10.47 29.35
C LEU A 333 6.22 11.98 29.01
N ASN A 334 6.07 12.83 30.02
CA ASN A 334 6.01 14.29 29.89
C ASN A 334 7.39 14.95 29.85
N GLU A 335 8.44 14.24 30.26
CA GLU A 335 9.80 14.75 30.24
C GLU A 335 10.34 14.75 28.81
N ARG A 336 10.80 15.93 28.35
CA ARG A 336 11.35 16.14 27.01
C ARG A 336 12.87 16.24 26.99
N THR A 337 13.46 16.50 28.15
CA THR A 337 14.90 16.49 28.35
C THR A 337 15.29 15.20 29.04
N TYR A 338 16.24 14.48 28.47
CA TYR A 338 16.90 13.33 29.09
C TYR A 338 18.07 13.86 29.92
N GLN A 339 18.09 13.57 31.21
CA GLN A 339 19.23 13.84 32.08
C GLN A 339 19.68 12.54 32.74
N CYS A 340 20.92 12.12 32.49
CA CYS A 340 21.47 10.93 33.10
C CYS A 340 21.96 11.22 34.52
N PRO A 341 21.44 10.54 35.56
CA PRO A 341 21.91 10.72 36.94
C PRO A 341 23.29 10.09 37.17
N ILE A 342 23.75 9.20 36.28
CA ILE A 342 25.02 8.47 36.46
C ILE A 342 26.20 9.24 35.84
N CYS A 343 26.06 9.71 34.59
CA CYS A 343 27.15 10.35 33.86
C CYS A 343 26.92 11.85 33.57
N GLY A 344 25.79 12.41 34.01
CA GLY A 344 25.46 13.83 33.80
C GLY A 344 25.06 14.22 32.37
N TYR A 345 24.99 13.27 31.42
CA TYR A 345 24.59 13.55 30.03
C TYR A 345 23.20 14.18 29.94
N ILE A 346 23.08 15.29 29.20
CA ILE A 346 21.83 16.04 28.98
C ILE A 346 21.58 16.17 27.47
N GLU A 347 20.39 15.79 27.02
CA GLU A 347 19.99 15.87 25.60
C GLU A 347 18.47 15.89 25.49
N ASN A 348 17.92 16.23 24.32
CA ASN A 348 16.51 15.94 24.04
C ASN A 348 16.22 14.42 24.11
N ARG A 349 15.13 14.04 24.77
CA ARG A 349 14.73 12.63 24.97
C ARG A 349 14.55 11.86 23.66
N ASP A 350 13.91 12.46 22.67
CA ASP A 350 13.61 11.81 21.39
C ASP A 350 14.92 11.65 20.57
N ILE A 351 15.87 12.58 20.69
CA ILE A 351 17.22 12.48 20.09
C ILE A 351 18.03 11.35 20.76
N ASN A 352 18.05 11.30 22.10
CA ASN A 352 18.71 10.22 22.84
C ASN A 352 18.13 8.84 22.45
N ALA A 353 16.80 8.74 22.34
CA ALA A 353 16.14 7.53 21.88
C ALA A 353 16.56 7.15 20.45
N ALA A 354 16.59 8.10 19.52
CA ALA A 354 17.03 7.87 18.15
C ALA A 354 18.49 7.38 18.06
N LYS A 355 19.40 7.95 18.87
CA LYS A 355 20.80 7.49 18.97
C LYS A 355 20.87 6.05 19.52
N ASN A 356 20.10 5.72 20.55
CA ASN A 356 20.04 4.34 21.07
C ASN A 356 19.49 3.34 20.05
N ILE A 357 18.44 3.72 19.29
CA ILE A 357 17.88 2.88 18.22
C ILE A 357 18.95 2.61 17.15
N ARG A 358 19.71 3.62 16.75
CA ARG A 358 20.83 3.47 15.81
C ARG A 358 21.84 2.45 16.33
N ASP A 359 22.31 2.62 17.56
CA ASP A 359 23.38 1.82 18.14
C ASP A 359 22.95 0.35 18.34
N GLU A 360 21.70 0.12 18.75
CA GLU A 360 21.11 -1.23 18.82
C GLU A 360 21.00 -1.87 17.43
N GLY A 361 20.63 -1.09 16.41
CA GLY A 361 20.63 -1.59 15.04
C GLY A 361 22.03 -1.98 14.56
N ILE A 362 23.06 -1.21 14.89
CA ILE A 362 24.46 -1.53 14.57
C ILE A 362 24.86 -2.86 15.23
N ARG A 363 24.49 -3.06 16.50
CA ARG A 363 24.73 -4.31 17.22
C ARG A 363 24.07 -5.49 16.52
N LEU A 364 22.79 -5.37 16.14
CA LEU A 364 22.02 -6.38 15.41
C LEU A 364 22.55 -6.64 13.99
N HIS A 365 23.24 -5.67 13.38
CA HIS A 365 23.82 -5.86 12.06
C HIS A 365 25.12 -6.68 12.09
N ARG A 366 25.88 -6.58 13.19
CA ARG A 366 27.16 -7.26 13.39
C ARG A 366 27.02 -8.69 13.91
N SER A 367 25.91 -9.00 14.58
CA SER A 367 25.51 -10.36 14.98
C SER A 367 24.97 -11.14 13.80
#